data_AF-A0A1Z1W4E3-F1
#
_entry.id   AF-A0A1Z1W4E3-F1
#
_cell.length_a   1.000
_cell.length_b   1.000
_cell.length_c   1.000
_cell.angle_alpha   90.00
_cell.angle_beta   90.00
_cell.angle_gamma   90.00
#
_symmetry.space_group_name_H-M   'P 1'
#
loop_
_entity.id
_entity.type
_entity.pdbx_description
1 polymer ?
#
loop_
_entity_poly.entity_id
_entity_poly.type
_entity_poly.pdbx_seq_one_letter_code
_entity_poly.pdbx_strand_id
1 'polypeptide(L)'
;MAAGTTRLLSAAADGGQADGPSGRPVVSADGRVVAFMSQATNLVAGDTNDRSDLFVRDLRGGELRRVVDPHGEISSPTLSANGRYVAYTVRDDEGTAVFVRDLWKGGTERADVDLPMQHIDAHAPTVSADGRTVAFAVLGTDSTRTGAQAVYVRDLRAQRTELVSFPAEQDETFLGFRAPTLSADGQRVAYQYTHGTRRAATGPTSTSTTVAPVARPRSTPPRRQPRRRRGRQPAVQRRRIHPRLRLQRLEPGPRPRPEQQPQPLRVRPAHRHPQAGRRGAARTRRRALRGRGVR
;
A
#
# COMPACT_ATOMS: atom_id res chain seq x y z
N MET A 1 -36.51 -15.44 -1.18
CA MET A 1 -35.04 -15.40 -1.39
C MET A 1 -34.78 -15.68 -2.86
N ALA A 2 -34.19 -14.75 -3.61
CA ALA A 2 -33.65 -15.11 -4.92
C ALA A 2 -32.51 -16.12 -4.70
N ALA A 3 -32.43 -17.17 -5.50
CA ALA A 3 -31.32 -18.12 -5.43
C ALA A 3 -30.01 -17.36 -5.64
N GLY A 4 -29.11 -17.41 -4.65
CA GLY A 4 -27.79 -16.82 -4.79
C GLY A 4 -27.00 -17.60 -5.84
N THR A 5 -26.39 -16.89 -6.80
CA THR A 5 -25.48 -17.50 -7.77
C THR A 5 -24.06 -17.48 -7.21
N THR A 6 -23.39 -18.63 -7.17
CA THR A 6 -21.95 -18.72 -6.87
C THR A 6 -21.14 -18.41 -8.13
N ARG A 7 -20.09 -17.58 -8.02
CA ARG A 7 -19.24 -17.19 -9.16
C ARG A 7 -17.76 -17.37 -8.84
N LEU A 8 -17.04 -18.06 -9.71
CA LEU A 8 -15.56 -18.10 -9.70
C LEU A 8 -15.02 -16.76 -10.22
N LEU A 9 -14.12 -16.13 -9.47
CA LEU A 9 -13.53 -14.83 -9.85
C LEU A 9 -12.12 -14.94 -10.43
N SER A 10 -11.39 -15.99 -10.08
CA SER A 10 -10.08 -16.35 -10.66
C SER A 10 -10.27 -17.15 -11.95
N ALA A 11 -10.90 -16.52 -12.94
CA ALA A 11 -11.08 -17.04 -14.27
C ALA A 11 -10.76 -15.94 -15.29
N ALA A 12 -10.20 -16.33 -16.42
CA ALA A 12 -9.92 -15.45 -17.54
C ALA A 12 -11.23 -14.86 -18.11
N ALA A 13 -11.12 -13.77 -18.88
CA ALA A 13 -12.29 -13.08 -19.44
C ALA A 13 -13.16 -13.97 -20.35
N ASP A 14 -12.56 -14.98 -20.98
CA ASP A 14 -13.22 -15.99 -21.82
C ASP A 14 -13.79 -17.18 -21.03
N GLY A 15 -13.66 -17.18 -19.69
CA GLY A 15 -14.08 -18.27 -18.81
C GLY A 15 -13.02 -19.35 -18.60
N GLY A 16 -11.83 -19.21 -19.18
CA GLY A 16 -10.71 -20.12 -18.97
C GLY A 16 -10.30 -20.20 -17.49
N GLN A 17 -9.93 -21.41 -17.05
CA GLN A 17 -9.46 -21.64 -15.70
C GLN A 17 -8.07 -21.03 -15.48
N ALA A 18 -7.85 -20.45 -14.30
CA ALA A 18 -6.52 -20.03 -13.86
C ALA A 18 -5.50 -21.18 -13.96
N ASP A 19 -4.31 -20.89 -14.49
CA ASP A 19 -3.19 -21.83 -14.60
C ASP A 19 -2.25 -21.83 -13.37
N GLY A 20 -2.58 -21.05 -12.35
CA GLY A 20 -1.85 -20.95 -11.09
C GLY A 20 -2.75 -20.79 -9.85
N PRO A 21 -2.22 -21.01 -8.65
CA PRO A 21 -2.98 -20.88 -7.41
C PRO A 21 -3.43 -19.43 -7.17
N SER A 22 -4.62 -19.28 -6.57
CA SER A 22 -5.17 -17.99 -6.14
C SER A 22 -5.51 -18.02 -4.65
N GLY A 23 -5.37 -16.90 -3.96
CA GLY A 23 -5.58 -16.81 -2.51
C GLY A 23 -5.71 -15.39 -1.97
N ARG A 24 -5.80 -15.29 -0.64
CA ARG A 24 -5.96 -14.01 0.11
C ARG A 24 -7.11 -13.13 -0.42
N PRO A 25 -8.34 -13.67 -0.58
CA PRO A 25 -9.45 -12.86 -1.07
C PRO A 25 -9.88 -11.83 -0.02
N VAL A 26 -10.26 -10.65 -0.48
CA VAL A 26 -10.90 -9.60 0.32
C VAL A 26 -12.08 -9.02 -0.46
N VAL A 27 -13.13 -8.64 0.26
CA VAL A 27 -14.37 -8.11 -0.32
C VAL A 27 -14.73 -6.78 0.35
N SER A 28 -15.21 -5.81 -0.42
CA SER A 28 -15.74 -4.56 0.12
C SER A 28 -17.00 -4.80 0.95
N ALA A 29 -17.34 -3.88 1.86
CA ALA A 29 -18.47 -4.06 2.78
C ALA A 29 -19.82 -4.11 2.06
N ASP A 30 -19.93 -3.46 0.90
CA ASP A 30 -21.11 -3.51 0.03
C ASP A 30 -21.15 -4.74 -0.89
N GLY A 31 -20.16 -5.64 -0.79
CA GLY A 31 -20.05 -6.85 -1.60
C GLY A 31 -19.72 -6.58 -3.07
N ARG A 32 -19.44 -5.33 -3.46
CA ARG A 32 -19.30 -4.93 -4.87
C ARG A 32 -17.93 -5.20 -5.44
N VAL A 33 -16.86 -4.99 -4.67
CA VAL A 33 -15.49 -5.11 -5.15
C VAL A 33 -14.82 -6.26 -4.43
N VAL A 34 -14.20 -7.14 -5.20
CA VAL A 34 -13.37 -8.23 -4.66
C VAL A 34 -11.96 -8.06 -5.17
N ALA A 35 -11.00 -8.22 -4.28
CA ALA A 35 -9.59 -8.33 -4.63
C ALA A 35 -9.01 -9.67 -4.15
N PHE A 36 -8.05 -10.20 -4.88
CA PHE A 36 -7.39 -11.46 -4.55
C PHE A 36 -5.99 -11.50 -5.17
N MET A 37 -5.12 -12.33 -4.61
CA MET A 37 -3.80 -12.60 -5.18
C MET A 37 -3.86 -13.83 -6.07
N SER A 38 -3.12 -13.83 -7.18
CA SER A 38 -2.95 -15.01 -8.05
C SER A 38 -1.54 -15.13 -8.59
N GLN A 39 -1.07 -16.36 -8.81
CA GLN A 39 0.15 -16.68 -9.55
C GLN A 39 -0.15 -17.12 -11.00
N ALA A 40 -1.41 -16.99 -11.43
CA ALA A 40 -1.84 -17.42 -12.74
C ALA A 40 -1.47 -16.37 -13.81
N THR A 41 -0.82 -16.82 -14.89
CA THR A 41 -0.35 -15.97 -15.99
C THR A 41 -1.42 -15.70 -17.05
N ASN A 42 -2.56 -16.40 -16.96
CA ASN A 42 -3.61 -16.38 -17.97
C ASN A 42 -4.89 -15.63 -17.56
N LEU A 43 -4.90 -14.93 -16.42
CA LEU A 43 -6.10 -14.23 -15.94
C LEU A 43 -6.40 -12.92 -16.69
N VAL A 44 -5.36 -12.23 -17.15
CA VAL A 44 -5.45 -11.04 -18.00
C VAL A 44 -4.37 -11.07 -19.07
N ALA A 45 -4.62 -10.45 -20.22
CA ALA A 45 -3.61 -10.34 -21.26
C ALA A 45 -2.38 -9.55 -20.79
N GLY A 46 -1.18 -10.01 -21.16
CA GLY A 46 0.09 -9.32 -20.85
C GLY A 46 0.64 -9.62 -19.45
N ASP A 47 0.08 -10.60 -18.75
CA ASP A 47 0.72 -11.15 -17.56
C ASP A 47 1.81 -12.16 -17.96
N THR A 48 3.06 -11.83 -17.62
CA THR A 48 4.28 -12.49 -18.15
C THR A 48 5.44 -12.49 -17.16
N ASN A 49 5.21 -12.08 -15.91
CA ASN A 49 6.28 -11.81 -14.96
C ASN A 49 6.56 -12.99 -14.00
N ASP A 50 5.77 -14.07 -14.07
CA ASP A 50 5.81 -15.25 -13.18
C ASP A 50 5.76 -14.90 -11.68
N ARG A 51 5.16 -13.76 -11.31
CA ARG A 51 5.03 -13.29 -9.93
C ARG A 51 3.58 -13.36 -9.47
N SER A 52 3.37 -13.31 -8.15
CA SER A 52 2.01 -13.19 -7.62
C SER A 52 1.50 -11.76 -7.79
N ASP A 53 0.40 -11.62 -8.52
CA ASP A 53 -0.22 -10.35 -8.84
C ASP A 53 -1.52 -10.13 -8.07
N LEU A 54 -1.83 -8.86 -7.79
CA LEU A 54 -3.09 -8.45 -7.18
C LEU A 54 -4.14 -8.21 -8.27
N PHE A 55 -5.25 -8.93 -8.20
CA PHE A 55 -6.38 -8.76 -9.10
C PHE A 55 -7.56 -8.13 -8.37
N VAL A 56 -8.30 -7.26 -9.07
CA VAL A 56 -9.49 -6.58 -8.56
C VAL A 56 -10.63 -6.71 -9.57
N ARG A 57 -11.83 -6.99 -9.09
CA ARG A 57 -13.04 -7.07 -9.91
C ARG A 57 -14.22 -6.35 -9.26
N ASP A 58 -14.87 -5.48 -10.03
CA ASP A 58 -16.19 -4.93 -9.69
C ASP A 58 -17.28 -5.90 -10.15
N LEU A 59 -18.07 -6.42 -9.21
CA LEU A 59 -19.06 -7.44 -9.47
C LEU A 59 -20.30 -6.94 -10.22
N ARG A 60 -20.47 -5.62 -10.40
CA ARG A 60 -21.56 -5.01 -11.21
C ARG A 60 -21.32 -5.07 -12.73
N GLY A 61 -20.34 -5.85 -13.16
CA GLY A 61 -20.00 -6.03 -14.58
C GLY A 61 -18.64 -5.48 -14.97
N GLY A 62 -17.77 -5.16 -14.01
CA GLY A 62 -16.39 -4.80 -14.31
C GLY A 62 -15.56 -5.98 -14.77
N GLU A 63 -14.60 -5.69 -15.65
CA GLU A 63 -13.55 -6.62 -16.04
C GLU A 63 -12.60 -6.90 -14.87
N LEU A 64 -11.97 -8.08 -14.91
CA LEU A 64 -10.89 -8.41 -14.01
C LEU A 64 -9.68 -7.53 -14.35
N ARG A 65 -9.14 -6.82 -13.36
CA ARG A 65 -8.02 -5.89 -13.55
C ARG A 65 -6.84 -6.32 -12.69
N ARG A 66 -5.65 -6.33 -13.29
CA ARG A 66 -4.40 -6.48 -12.55
C ARG A 66 -3.94 -5.14 -11.97
N VAL A 67 -3.57 -5.15 -10.70
CA VAL A 67 -2.86 -4.08 -10.00
C VAL A 67 -1.41 -4.52 -9.87
N VAL A 68 -0.50 -3.75 -10.47
CA VAL A 68 0.95 -3.92 -10.32
C VAL A 68 1.52 -2.70 -9.62
N ASP A 69 2.64 -2.90 -8.94
CA ASP A 69 3.43 -1.83 -8.34
C ASP A 69 4.85 -1.88 -8.91
N PRO A 70 5.42 -0.75 -9.38
CA PRO A 70 6.76 -0.74 -9.96
C PRO A 70 7.86 -1.06 -8.94
N HIS A 71 7.57 -0.99 -7.64
CA HIS A 71 8.57 -1.19 -6.60
C HIS A 71 8.77 -2.67 -6.24
N GLY A 72 7.84 -3.59 -6.55
CA GLY A 72 8.04 -4.99 -6.20
C GLY A 72 6.78 -5.85 -6.18
N GLU A 73 6.87 -6.98 -5.48
CA GLU A 73 5.78 -7.96 -5.37
C GLU A 73 4.71 -7.53 -4.38
N ILE A 74 3.45 -7.57 -4.80
CA ILE A 74 2.33 -7.20 -3.94
C ILE A 74 1.93 -8.38 -3.04
N SER A 75 1.52 -8.09 -1.81
CA SER A 75 0.92 -9.05 -0.89
C SER A 75 -0.02 -8.38 0.11
N SER A 76 -0.76 -9.20 0.87
CA SER A 76 -1.61 -8.76 2.00
C SER A 76 -2.58 -7.61 1.65
N PRO A 77 -3.38 -7.72 0.57
CA PRO A 77 -4.30 -6.67 0.17
C PRO A 77 -5.45 -6.50 1.18
N THR A 78 -5.91 -5.26 1.37
CA THR A 78 -7.14 -4.93 2.09
C THR A 78 -7.91 -3.85 1.32
N LEU A 79 -9.24 -3.89 1.40
CA LEU A 79 -10.12 -2.94 0.71
C LEU A 79 -10.72 -1.94 1.69
N SER A 80 -10.87 -0.69 1.24
CA SER A 80 -11.76 0.26 1.90
C SER A 80 -13.19 -0.25 1.85
N ALA A 81 -14.01 0.12 2.84
CA ALA A 81 -15.39 -0.38 2.95
C ALA A 81 -16.23 -0.17 1.67
N ASN A 82 -15.98 0.91 0.92
CA ASN A 82 -16.64 1.23 -0.35
C ASN A 82 -15.97 0.60 -1.59
N GLY A 83 -14.91 -0.17 -1.43
CA GLY A 83 -14.18 -0.83 -2.52
C GLY A 83 -13.39 0.10 -3.44
N ARG A 84 -13.25 1.40 -3.10
CA ARG A 84 -12.53 2.37 -3.93
C ARG A 84 -11.01 2.27 -3.77
N TYR A 85 -10.54 2.04 -2.56
CA TYR A 85 -9.12 2.02 -2.25
C TYR A 85 -8.70 0.62 -1.88
N VAL A 86 -7.52 0.23 -2.34
CA VAL A 86 -6.85 -0.99 -1.89
C VAL A 86 -5.55 -0.58 -1.20
N ALA A 87 -5.35 -1.05 0.03
CA ALA A 87 -4.06 -0.98 0.69
C ALA A 87 -3.36 -2.34 0.58
N TYR A 88 -2.05 -2.34 0.41
CA TYR A 88 -1.29 -3.57 0.21
C TYR A 88 0.17 -3.39 0.65
N THR A 89 0.84 -4.52 0.86
CA THR A 89 2.28 -4.57 1.13
C THR A 89 3.01 -4.84 -0.17
N VAL A 90 4.10 -4.13 -0.42
CA VAL A 90 5.05 -4.42 -1.50
C VAL A 90 6.33 -4.98 -0.89
N ARG A 91 6.91 -6.01 -1.50
CA ARG A 91 8.22 -6.56 -1.14
C ARG A 91 9.21 -6.38 -2.29
N ASP A 92 10.40 -5.91 -1.94
CA ASP A 92 11.56 -5.78 -2.82
C ASP A 92 12.84 -6.28 -2.12
N ASP A 93 14.00 -5.96 -2.70
CA ASP A 93 15.31 -6.34 -2.16
C ASP A 93 15.69 -5.53 -0.90
N GLU A 94 15.00 -4.41 -0.64
CA GLU A 94 15.25 -3.50 0.47
C GLU A 94 14.36 -3.82 1.68
N GLY A 95 13.23 -4.49 1.47
CA GLY A 95 12.37 -5.02 2.54
C GLY A 95 10.89 -5.01 2.16
N THR A 96 10.04 -4.56 3.08
CA THR A 96 8.59 -4.43 2.84
C THR A 96 8.08 -3.02 3.12
N ALA A 97 7.18 -2.54 2.25
CA ALA A 97 6.58 -1.21 2.32
C ALA A 97 5.07 -1.27 2.16
N VAL A 98 4.35 -0.26 2.63
CA VAL A 98 2.89 -0.19 2.57
C VAL A 98 2.46 0.86 1.57
N PHE A 99 1.52 0.48 0.70
CA PHE A 99 0.97 1.37 -0.32
C PHE A 99 -0.56 1.38 -0.26
N VAL A 100 -1.15 2.48 -0.74
CA VAL A 100 -2.57 2.61 -0.99
C VAL A 100 -2.80 3.08 -2.42
N ARG A 101 -3.73 2.44 -3.12
CA ARG A 101 -4.10 2.77 -4.49
C ARG A 101 -5.57 3.13 -4.60
N ASP A 102 -5.86 4.23 -5.30
CA ASP A 102 -7.20 4.59 -5.77
C ASP A 102 -7.52 3.76 -7.02
N LEU A 103 -8.48 2.83 -6.92
CA LEU A 103 -8.84 1.91 -8.00
C LEU A 103 -9.61 2.60 -9.14
N TRP A 104 -10.15 3.80 -8.92
CA TRP A 104 -10.87 4.57 -9.94
C TRP A 104 -9.93 5.53 -10.68
N LYS A 105 -9.03 6.20 -9.97
CA LYS A 105 -8.08 7.16 -10.57
C LYS A 105 -6.75 6.54 -10.98
N GLY A 106 -6.41 5.38 -10.41
CA GLY A 106 -5.18 4.65 -10.68
C GLY A 106 -3.94 5.12 -9.90
N GLY A 107 -4.05 6.18 -9.10
CA GLY A 107 -2.93 6.75 -8.32
C GLY A 107 -2.58 5.90 -7.10
N THR A 108 -1.27 5.79 -6.84
CA THR A 108 -0.68 5.01 -5.73
C THR A 108 0.14 5.94 -4.83
N GLU A 109 0.02 5.77 -3.52
CA GLU A 109 0.76 6.51 -2.49
C GLU A 109 1.40 5.54 -1.49
N ARG A 110 2.67 5.79 -1.11
CA ARG A 110 3.36 5.05 -0.05
C ARG A 110 2.93 5.58 1.32
N ALA A 111 2.52 4.71 2.22
CA ALA A 111 1.96 5.10 3.53
C ALA A 111 2.96 5.00 4.70
N ASP A 112 4.00 4.17 4.58
CA ASP A 112 5.04 3.97 5.59
C ASP A 112 6.15 5.04 5.51
N VAL A 113 5.76 6.30 5.44
CA VAL A 113 6.67 7.47 5.36
C VAL A 113 6.51 8.36 6.59
N ASP A 114 7.40 9.33 6.77
CA ASP A 114 7.41 10.28 7.90
C ASP A 114 7.42 9.60 9.29
N LEU A 115 8.07 8.45 9.37
CA LEU A 115 8.24 7.71 10.62
C LEU A 115 9.41 8.31 11.44
N PRO A 116 9.32 8.29 12.79
CA PRO A 116 10.35 8.85 13.66
C PRO A 116 11.61 7.98 13.76
N MET A 117 11.69 6.91 12.98
CA MET A 117 12.73 5.88 13.03
C MET A 117 12.94 5.30 11.64
N GLN A 118 14.13 4.73 11.39
CA GLN A 118 14.36 3.92 10.21
C GLN A 118 13.68 2.55 10.37
N HIS A 119 13.21 2.00 9.25
CA HIS A 119 12.61 0.68 9.18
C HIS A 119 12.99 0.01 7.86
N ILE A 120 12.99 -1.32 7.89
CA ILE A 120 13.11 -2.16 6.69
C ILE A 120 11.77 -2.81 6.33
N ASP A 121 10.85 -2.91 7.29
CA ASP A 121 9.63 -3.70 7.10
C ASP A 121 8.39 -2.95 7.60
N ALA A 122 7.43 -2.75 6.70
CA ALA A 122 6.09 -2.27 6.98
C ALA A 122 5.05 -3.21 6.31
N HIS A 123 4.03 -3.60 7.06
CA HIS A 123 3.10 -4.66 6.63
C HIS A 123 1.73 -4.58 7.28
N ALA A 124 0.85 -5.51 6.88
CA ALA A 124 -0.52 -5.69 7.37
C ALA A 124 -1.37 -4.40 7.35
N PRO A 125 -1.49 -3.74 6.18
CA PRO A 125 -2.15 -2.45 6.12
C PRO A 125 -3.67 -2.58 6.13
N THR A 126 -4.35 -1.58 6.71
CA THR A 126 -5.81 -1.42 6.61
C THR A 126 -6.16 0.04 6.33
N VAL A 127 -7.27 0.27 5.62
CA VAL A 127 -7.62 1.60 5.09
C VAL A 127 -9.07 1.98 5.44
N SER A 128 -9.28 3.25 5.79
CA SER A 128 -10.61 3.79 6.09
C SER A 128 -11.52 3.80 4.85
N ALA A 129 -12.83 3.89 5.06
CA ALA A 129 -13.81 3.89 3.97
C ALA A 129 -13.58 5.03 2.96
N ASP A 130 -13.13 6.19 3.42
CA ASP A 130 -12.83 7.35 2.57
C ASP A 130 -11.42 7.34 1.98
N GLY A 131 -10.60 6.34 2.30
CA GLY A 131 -9.23 6.19 1.84
C GLY A 131 -8.25 7.20 2.44
N ARG A 132 -8.62 7.91 3.51
CA ARG A 132 -7.77 8.96 4.10
C ARG A 132 -6.82 8.46 5.16
N THR A 133 -7.21 7.42 5.88
CA THR A 133 -6.48 6.92 7.04
C THR A 133 -6.01 5.50 6.74
N VAL A 134 -4.74 5.24 6.99
CA VAL A 134 -4.10 3.92 6.77
C VAL A 134 -3.43 3.50 8.07
N ALA A 135 -3.79 2.34 8.61
CA ALA A 135 -3.09 1.76 9.75
C ALA A 135 -2.18 0.63 9.26
N PHE A 136 -0.98 0.52 9.82
CA PHE A 136 0.00 -0.50 9.43
C PHE A 136 0.96 -0.82 10.58
N ALA A 137 1.58 -2.00 10.51
CA ALA A 137 2.61 -2.43 11.44
C ALA A 137 4.01 -2.19 10.83
N VAL A 138 4.95 -1.72 11.64
CA VAL A 138 6.35 -1.47 11.26
C VAL A 138 7.26 -2.30 12.15
N LEU A 139 8.33 -2.87 11.58
CA LEU A 139 9.45 -3.46 12.31
C LEU A 139 10.68 -2.55 12.14
N GLY A 140 11.15 -1.98 13.25
CA GLY A 140 12.32 -1.11 13.28
C GLY A 140 13.65 -1.86 13.29
N THR A 141 14.71 -1.21 12.80
CA THR A 141 16.08 -1.73 12.78
C THR A 141 17.00 -1.15 13.86
N ASP A 142 16.59 -0.08 14.57
CA ASP A 142 17.42 0.51 15.62
C ASP A 142 17.53 -0.42 16.83
N SER A 143 18.76 -0.93 17.04
CA SER A 143 19.14 -1.91 18.06
C SER A 143 19.07 -1.39 19.51
N THR A 144 18.80 -0.10 19.73
CA THR A 144 18.53 0.47 21.07
C THR A 144 17.08 0.30 21.51
N ARG A 145 16.16 -0.03 20.58
CA ARG A 145 14.82 -0.54 20.83
C ARG A 145 14.65 -1.83 20.04
N THR A 146 15.32 -2.90 20.49
CA THR A 146 15.26 -4.25 19.91
C THR A 146 13.91 -4.57 19.29
N GLY A 147 13.84 -4.65 17.96
CA GLY A 147 12.75 -5.31 17.22
C GLY A 147 11.33 -4.86 17.56
N ALA A 148 11.15 -3.65 18.11
CA ALA A 148 9.86 -3.18 18.57
C ALA A 148 8.95 -2.97 17.37
N GLN A 149 8.18 -4.00 17.05
CA GLN A 149 7.08 -3.86 16.12
C GLN A 149 6.16 -2.79 16.69
N ALA A 150 5.72 -1.84 15.86
CA ALA A 150 4.87 -0.73 16.26
C ALA A 150 3.70 -0.57 15.28
N VAL A 151 2.56 -0.10 15.77
CA VAL A 151 1.41 0.21 14.94
C VAL A 151 1.34 1.72 14.74
N TYR A 152 1.38 2.12 13.48
CA TYR A 152 1.28 3.50 13.05
C TYR A 152 -0.02 3.73 12.29
N VAL A 153 -0.44 4.99 12.27
CA VAL A 153 -1.52 5.47 11.42
C VAL A 153 -1.02 6.64 10.60
N ARG A 154 -1.34 6.62 9.30
CA ARG A 154 -1.08 7.70 8.37
C ARG A 154 -2.36 8.37 7.90
N ASP A 155 -2.45 9.68 8.08
CA ASP A 155 -3.44 10.53 7.42
C ASP A 155 -2.87 11.03 6.08
N LEU A 156 -3.36 10.47 4.97
CA LEU A 156 -2.93 10.79 3.60
C LEU A 156 -3.35 12.21 3.17
N ARG A 157 -4.33 12.84 3.83
CA ARG A 157 -4.70 14.23 3.52
C ARG A 157 -3.82 15.21 4.27
N ALA A 158 -3.60 14.98 5.56
CA ALA A 158 -2.79 15.84 6.41
C ALA A 158 -1.28 15.65 6.18
N GLN A 159 -0.91 14.60 5.45
CA GLN A 159 0.47 14.19 5.25
C GLN A 159 1.21 13.95 6.58
N ARG A 160 0.57 13.17 7.48
CA ARG A 160 1.06 12.97 8.85
C ARG A 160 0.96 11.53 9.35
N THR A 161 2.07 11.02 9.87
CA THR A 161 2.16 9.70 10.50
C THR A 161 2.21 9.83 12.02
N GLU A 162 1.47 8.98 12.73
CA GLU A 162 1.39 8.96 14.19
C GLU A 162 1.53 7.54 14.73
N LEU A 163 2.27 7.39 15.84
CA LEU A 163 2.34 6.15 16.60
C LEU A 163 1.03 5.95 17.38
N VAL A 164 0.43 4.76 17.27
CA VAL A 164 -0.85 4.42 17.91
C VAL A 164 -0.71 3.28 18.93
N SER A 165 0.30 2.42 18.76
CA SER A 165 0.66 1.45 19.80
C SER A 165 1.31 2.14 21.01
N PHE A 166 1.03 1.64 22.21
CA PHE A 166 1.67 2.15 23.42
C PHE A 166 3.18 1.80 23.46
N PRO A 167 4.02 2.59 24.14
CA PRO A 167 5.44 2.26 24.32
C PRO A 167 5.57 0.98 25.16
N ALA A 168 6.22 -0.04 24.61
CA ALA A 168 6.53 -1.28 25.33
C ALA A 168 7.80 -1.16 26.20
N GLU A 169 8.30 0.06 26.43
CA GLU A 169 9.66 0.39 26.87
C GLU A 169 10.07 -0.15 28.25
N GLN A 170 9.20 -0.88 28.96
CA GLN A 170 9.48 -1.47 30.27
C GLN A 170 9.08 -2.95 30.40
N ASP A 171 8.53 -3.57 29.34
CA ASP A 171 8.16 -4.98 29.36
C ASP A 171 9.18 -5.82 28.58
N GLU A 172 10.14 -6.41 29.29
CA GLU A 172 11.14 -7.30 28.72
C GLU A 172 10.56 -8.61 28.16
N THR A 173 9.27 -8.87 28.40
CA THR A 173 8.56 -10.00 27.79
C THR A 173 7.84 -9.62 26.50
N PHE A 174 7.90 -8.36 26.07
CA PHE A 174 7.24 -7.89 24.86
C PHE A 174 7.79 -8.54 23.58
N LEU A 175 6.89 -9.02 22.72
CA LEU A 175 7.24 -9.74 21.48
C LEU A 175 6.70 -9.05 20.21
N GLY A 176 5.92 -7.97 20.33
CA GLY A 176 5.52 -7.13 19.19
C GLY A 176 4.03 -6.78 19.13
N PHE A 177 3.72 -5.80 18.29
CA PHE A 177 2.36 -5.47 17.85
C PHE A 177 2.12 -5.96 16.41
N ARG A 178 0.95 -6.53 16.14
CA ARG A 178 0.58 -7.05 14.80
C ARG A 178 -0.89 -6.87 14.47
N ALA A 179 -1.23 -7.14 13.21
CA ALA A 179 -2.60 -7.23 12.68
C ALA A 179 -3.49 -6.03 13.05
N PRO A 180 -3.08 -4.78 12.72
CA PRO A 180 -3.93 -3.64 12.94
C PRO A 180 -5.20 -3.74 12.08
N THR A 181 -6.32 -3.30 12.62
CA THR A 181 -7.60 -3.15 11.92
C THR A 181 -8.17 -1.77 12.21
N LEU A 182 -8.41 -1.01 11.14
CA LEU A 182 -8.90 0.35 11.21
C LEU A 182 -10.43 0.36 11.04
N SER A 183 -11.12 1.16 11.87
CA SER A 183 -12.54 1.40 11.71
C SER A 183 -12.86 2.11 10.39
N ALA A 184 -14.05 1.87 9.83
CA ALA A 184 -14.44 2.45 8.55
C ALA A 184 -14.41 3.99 8.53
N ASP A 185 -14.68 4.63 9.66
CA ASP A 185 -14.61 6.09 9.85
C ASP A 185 -13.18 6.63 10.11
N GLY A 186 -12.19 5.75 10.18
CA GLY A 186 -10.78 6.07 10.43
C GLY A 186 -10.47 6.54 11.85
N GLN A 187 -11.37 6.34 12.83
CA GLN A 187 -11.22 6.90 14.18
C GLN A 187 -10.62 5.96 15.23
N ARG A 188 -10.60 4.65 14.98
CA ARG A 188 -10.08 3.65 15.93
C ARG A 188 -9.27 2.60 15.21
N VAL A 189 -8.18 2.18 15.85
CA VAL A 189 -7.40 1.01 15.42
C VAL A 189 -7.44 -0.02 16.52
N ALA A 190 -7.85 -1.24 16.19
CA ALA A 190 -7.61 -2.40 17.05
C ALA A 190 -6.38 -3.15 16.55
N TYR A 191 -5.53 -3.64 17.46
CA TYR A 191 -4.32 -4.38 17.12
C TYR A 191 -4.01 -5.43 18.18
N GLN A 192 -3.19 -6.41 17.81
CA GLN A 192 -2.72 -7.45 18.70
C GLN A 192 -1.44 -7.02 19.41
N TYR A 193 -1.33 -7.41 20.68
CA TYR A 193 -0.17 -7.24 21.54
C TYR A 193 0.26 -8.61 22.07
N THR A 194 1.50 -9.01 21.84
CA THR A 194 2.03 -10.30 22.30
C THR A 194 3.13 -10.11 23.35
N HIS A 195 3.04 -10.85 24.44
CA HIS A 195 4.04 -10.87 25.51
C HIS A 195 4.33 -12.32 25.96
N GLY A 196 5.55 -12.58 26.42
CA GLY A 196 5.96 -13.83 27.05
C GLY A 196 5.44 -13.93 28.48
N THR A 197 5.16 -15.14 28.96
CA THR A 197 4.68 -15.34 30.33
C THR A 197 5.82 -15.50 31.36
N ARG A 198 7.09 -15.54 30.90
CA ARG A 198 8.34 -15.56 31.68
C ARG A 198 9.47 -14.96 30.84
N ARG A 199 10.57 -14.50 31.48
CA ARG A 199 11.80 -13.98 30.83
C ARG A 199 12.53 -14.95 29.88
N ALA A 200 12.03 -16.17 29.66
CA ALA A 200 12.68 -17.16 28.79
C ALA A 200 12.13 -17.08 27.36
N ALA A 201 13.03 -16.99 26.36
CA ALA A 201 12.72 -16.83 24.94
C ALA A 201 11.90 -17.97 24.31
N THR A 202 11.69 -19.08 25.03
CA THR A 202 10.93 -20.27 24.59
C THR A 202 9.71 -20.56 25.48
N GLY A 203 9.35 -19.63 26.37
CA GLY A 203 8.20 -19.77 27.25
C GLY A 203 6.86 -19.59 26.52
N PRO A 204 5.74 -19.91 27.19
CA PRO A 204 4.41 -19.62 26.65
C PRO A 204 4.27 -18.13 26.33
N THR A 205 3.56 -17.81 25.25
CA THR A 205 3.23 -16.44 24.87
C THR A 205 1.74 -16.20 25.02
N SER A 206 1.35 -15.02 25.48
CA SER A 206 -0.03 -14.57 25.54
C SER A 206 -0.23 -13.42 24.55
N THR A 207 -1.33 -13.46 23.80
CA THR A 207 -1.71 -12.41 22.83
C THR A 207 -3.02 -11.78 23.25
N SER A 208 -3.01 -10.46 23.42
CA SER A 208 -4.17 -9.64 23.78
C SER A 208 -4.57 -8.75 22.62
N THR A 209 -5.82 -8.29 22.61
CA THR A 209 -6.32 -7.31 21.63
C THR A 209 -6.55 -5.98 22.33
N THR A 210 -6.04 -4.90 21.74
CA THR A 210 -6.16 -3.54 22.27
C THR A 210 -6.79 -2.65 21.20
N VAL A 211 -7.55 -1.64 21.63
CA VAL A 211 -8.09 -0.60 20.74
C VAL A 211 -7.56 0.76 21.17
N ALA A 212 -7.12 1.56 20.20
CA ALA A 212 -6.62 2.91 20.41
C ALA A 212 -7.36 3.91 19.51
N PRO A 213 -7.57 5.17 19.97
CA PRO A 213 -8.10 6.23 19.12
C PRO A 213 -7.05 6.72 18.13
N VAL A 214 -7.49 7.11 16.94
CA VAL A 214 -6.66 7.85 15.97
C VAL A 214 -6.75 9.34 16.32
N ALA A 215 -5.62 9.98 16.64
CA ALA A 215 -5.62 11.37 17.02
C ALA A 215 -5.99 12.24 15.80
N ARG A 216 -6.94 13.16 15.97
CA ARG A 216 -7.23 14.18 14.97
C ARG A 216 -6.48 15.46 15.35
N PRO A 217 -5.89 16.18 14.38
CA PRO A 217 -5.36 17.51 14.68
C PRO A 217 -6.50 18.35 15.26
N ARG A 218 -6.29 18.92 16.44
CA ARG A 218 -7.22 19.91 17.01
C ARG A 218 -7.30 21.06 16.01
N SER A 219 -8.49 21.35 15.50
CA SER A 219 -8.71 22.60 14.79
C SER A 219 -8.46 23.73 15.79
N THR A 220 -7.36 24.46 15.63
CA THR A 220 -7.15 25.69 16.39
C THR A 220 -8.32 26.61 16.07
N PRO A 221 -9.19 26.98 17.03
CA PRO A 221 -10.26 27.93 16.73
C PRO A 221 -9.63 29.24 16.26
N PRO A 222 -10.24 29.95 15.29
CA PRO A 222 -9.68 31.20 14.80
C PRO A 222 -9.46 32.13 15.98
N ARG A 223 -8.23 32.64 16.12
CA ARG A 223 -7.82 33.60 17.14
C ARG A 223 -8.90 34.69 17.20
N ARG A 224 -9.69 34.73 18.28
CA ARG A 224 -10.62 35.84 18.51
C ARG A 224 -9.78 37.12 18.52
N GLN A 225 -9.93 37.96 17.50
CA GLN A 225 -9.32 39.28 17.52
C GLN A 225 -9.78 39.99 18.79
N PRO A 226 -8.87 40.59 19.57
CA PRO A 226 -9.28 41.30 20.77
C PRO A 226 -10.23 42.41 20.36
N ARG A 227 -11.44 42.40 20.95
CA ARG A 227 -12.43 43.48 20.76
C ARG A 227 -11.73 44.79 21.10
N ARG A 228 -11.53 45.66 20.10
CA ARG A 228 -11.02 47.01 20.31
C ARG A 228 -11.95 47.71 21.31
N ARG A 229 -11.46 47.96 22.52
CA ARG A 229 -12.10 48.90 23.45
C ARG A 229 -12.16 50.25 22.74
N ARG A 230 -13.37 50.80 22.56
CA ARG A 230 -13.57 52.18 22.11
C ARG A 230 -13.07 53.13 23.21
N GLY A 231 -11.77 53.45 23.16
CA GLY A 231 -11.18 54.57 23.88
C GLY A 231 -11.39 55.86 23.08
N ARG A 232 -11.82 56.91 23.79
CA ARG A 232 -12.10 58.27 23.27
C ARG A 232 -10.91 58.82 22.47
N GLN A 233 -11.18 59.38 21.29
CA GLN A 233 -10.22 60.17 20.52
C GLN A 233 -10.06 61.57 21.13
N PRO A 234 -8.83 62.08 21.33
CA PRO A 234 -8.57 63.50 21.28
C PRO A 234 -8.20 63.92 19.85
N ALA A 235 -8.70 65.08 19.45
CA ALA A 235 -8.51 65.69 18.15
C ALA A 235 -7.02 66.05 17.90
N VAL A 236 -6.50 65.73 16.72
CA VAL A 236 -5.25 66.29 16.22
C VAL A 236 -5.41 66.72 14.75
N GLN A 237 -4.94 67.94 14.52
CA GLN A 237 -4.99 68.78 13.34
C GLN A 237 -4.62 68.10 12.01
N ARG A 238 -5.38 68.46 10.97
CA ARG A 238 -5.06 68.21 9.57
C ARG A 238 -3.76 68.94 9.18
N ARG A 239 -2.75 68.21 8.73
CA ARG A 239 -1.76 68.72 7.76
C ARG A 239 -1.77 67.84 6.52
N ARG A 240 -2.18 68.44 5.41
CA ARG A 240 -2.04 67.90 4.05
C ARG A 240 -0.56 67.93 3.68
N ILE A 241 0.00 66.78 3.31
CA ILE A 241 1.19 66.69 2.46
C ILE A 241 0.98 65.52 1.50
N HIS A 242 0.92 65.81 0.20
CA HIS A 242 1.13 64.81 -0.86
C HIS A 242 2.62 64.78 -1.21
N PRO A 243 3.16 63.60 -1.52
CA PRO A 243 3.93 63.52 -2.75
C PRO A 243 3.57 62.30 -3.62
N ARG A 244 3.79 62.53 -4.91
CA ARG A 244 3.58 61.65 -6.07
C ARG A 244 4.75 60.66 -6.27
N LEU A 245 4.48 59.66 -7.11
CA LEU A 245 5.40 58.80 -7.90
C LEU A 245 6.07 57.64 -7.12
N ARG A 246 6.30 56.44 -7.68
CA ARG A 246 6.43 55.99 -9.08
C ARG A 246 6.19 54.46 -9.11
N LEU A 247 5.30 53.95 -9.97
CA LEU A 247 5.22 52.51 -10.28
C LEU A 247 6.36 52.16 -11.22
N GLN A 248 7.34 51.39 -10.76
CA GLN A 248 8.29 50.72 -11.65
C GLN A 248 7.64 49.42 -12.15
N ARG A 249 7.43 49.38 -13.46
CA ARG A 249 7.05 48.23 -14.26
C ARG A 249 8.25 47.30 -14.34
N LEU A 250 8.13 46.08 -13.81
CA LEU A 250 9.10 45.01 -14.02
C LEU A 250 8.89 44.47 -15.44
N GLU A 251 9.86 44.70 -16.32
CA GLU A 251 9.90 44.06 -17.63
C GLU A 251 10.29 42.58 -17.49
N PRO A 252 9.68 41.65 -18.23
CA PRO A 252 10.01 40.24 -18.17
C PRO A 252 11.34 39.96 -18.89
N GLY A 253 12.23 39.20 -18.23
CA GLY A 253 13.52 38.77 -18.76
C GLY A 253 13.42 37.84 -19.98
N PRO A 254 14.52 37.64 -20.71
CA PRO A 254 14.51 36.96 -22.00
C PRO A 254 14.22 35.45 -21.87
N ARG A 255 13.47 34.93 -22.85
CA ARG A 255 13.09 33.51 -22.94
C ARG A 255 14.31 32.61 -23.19
N PRO A 256 14.40 31.42 -22.57
CA PRO A 256 15.47 30.46 -22.84
C PRO A 256 15.37 29.88 -24.26
N ARG A 257 16.54 29.58 -24.84
CA ARG A 257 16.68 28.97 -26.17
C ARG A 257 16.19 27.50 -26.15
N PRO A 258 15.61 26.99 -27.25
CA PRO A 258 15.15 25.60 -27.32
C PRO A 258 16.33 24.61 -27.29
N GLU A 259 16.24 23.62 -26.41
CA GLU A 259 17.16 22.49 -26.31
C GLU A 259 17.17 21.67 -27.61
N GLN A 260 18.36 21.35 -28.09
CA GLN A 260 18.55 20.41 -29.20
C GLN A 260 18.25 18.99 -28.71
N GLN A 261 17.33 18.31 -29.40
CA GLN A 261 17.01 16.90 -29.14
C GLN A 261 18.25 16.02 -29.39
N PRO A 262 18.58 15.08 -28.49
CA PRO A 262 19.66 14.13 -28.74
C PRO A 262 19.24 13.12 -29.82
N GLN A 263 20.11 12.91 -30.81
CA GLN A 263 19.89 11.90 -31.86
C GLN A 263 19.95 10.47 -31.30
N PRO A 264 19.16 9.53 -31.83
CA PRO A 264 19.18 8.14 -31.36
C PRO A 264 20.48 7.43 -31.75
N LEU A 265 21.09 6.76 -30.76
CA LEU A 265 22.23 5.87 -30.92
C LEU A 265 21.90 4.73 -31.91
N ARG A 266 22.71 4.60 -32.97
CA ARG A 266 22.70 3.42 -33.85
C ARG A 266 23.25 2.21 -33.09
N VAL A 267 22.37 1.27 -32.74
CA VAL A 267 22.74 -0.04 -32.20
C VAL A 267 23.40 -0.87 -33.32
N ARG A 268 24.65 -1.30 -33.10
CA ARG A 268 25.32 -2.31 -33.93
C ARG A 268 24.80 -3.71 -33.55
N PRO A 269 24.53 -4.63 -34.50
CA PRO A 269 24.10 -5.98 -34.17
C PRO A 269 25.24 -6.78 -33.52
N ALA A 270 24.93 -7.44 -32.41
CA ALA A 270 25.86 -8.31 -31.71
C ALA A 270 26.14 -9.60 -32.51
N HIS A 271 27.41 -9.98 -32.54
CA HIS A 271 27.90 -11.21 -33.15
C HIS A 271 27.31 -12.46 -32.47
N ARG A 272 26.79 -13.39 -33.28
CA ARG A 272 26.46 -14.77 -32.88
C ARG A 272 27.75 -15.54 -32.59
N HIS A 273 27.87 -16.14 -31.41
CA HIS A 273 28.78 -17.26 -31.17
C HIS A 273 28.03 -18.61 -31.24
N PRO A 274 28.69 -19.69 -31.70
CA PRO A 274 28.03 -20.90 -32.17
C PRO A 274 27.71 -21.92 -31.07
N GLN A 275 26.62 -22.65 -31.28
CA GLN A 275 26.20 -23.83 -30.53
C GLN A 275 27.20 -24.99 -30.73
N ALA A 276 27.69 -25.56 -29.63
CA ALA A 276 28.33 -26.88 -29.62
C ALA A 276 27.30 -27.93 -29.18
N GLY A 277 26.99 -28.85 -30.10
CA GLY A 277 26.14 -30.00 -29.82
C GLY A 277 26.87 -31.10 -29.05
N ARG A 278 26.12 -31.87 -28.26
CA ARG A 278 26.43 -33.27 -28.02
C ARG A 278 25.17 -34.12 -28.11
N ARG A 279 25.25 -35.09 -29.01
CA ARG A 279 24.36 -36.23 -29.23
C ARG A 279 24.46 -37.20 -28.05
N GLY A 280 23.36 -37.88 -27.75
CA GLY A 280 23.34 -39.04 -26.85
C GLY A 280 21.95 -39.66 -26.82
N ALA A 281 21.70 -40.59 -27.74
CA ALA A 281 20.44 -41.29 -27.93
C ALA A 281 20.26 -42.44 -26.92
N ALA A 282 19.02 -42.67 -26.48
CA ALA A 282 18.50 -44.02 -26.23
C ALA A 282 16.96 -43.99 -26.26
N ARG A 283 16.41 -44.38 -27.42
CA ARG A 283 15.03 -44.87 -27.55
C ARG A 283 15.04 -46.35 -27.23
N THR A 284 14.16 -46.81 -26.34
CA THR A 284 13.70 -48.20 -26.32
C THR A 284 12.18 -48.22 -26.45
N ARG A 285 11.72 -48.89 -27.51
CA ARG A 285 10.31 -49.13 -27.84
C ARG A 285 9.79 -50.34 -27.06
N ARG A 286 8.55 -50.20 -26.59
CA ARG A 286 7.44 -51.19 -26.51
C ARG A 286 7.79 -52.69 -26.59
N ARG A 287 7.24 -53.46 -25.64
CA ARG A 287 6.34 -54.58 -25.99
C ARG A 287 5.38 -54.92 -24.86
N ALA A 288 4.10 -55.04 -25.24
CA ALA A 288 2.99 -55.50 -24.43
C ALA A 288 3.03 -57.02 -24.22
N LEU A 289 2.55 -57.48 -23.06
CA LEU A 289 2.05 -58.85 -22.88
C LEU A 289 0.67 -58.75 -22.20
N ARG A 290 -0.36 -59.11 -22.98
CA ARG A 290 -1.69 -59.50 -22.50
C ARG A 290 -1.67 -61.01 -22.23
N GLY A 291 -2.22 -61.41 -21.09
CA GLY A 291 -3.27 -62.44 -21.05
C GLY A 291 -2.91 -63.87 -20.61
N ARG A 292 -3.89 -64.46 -19.89
CA ARG A 292 -4.04 -65.82 -19.32
C ARG A 292 -3.49 -65.94 -17.90
N GLY A 293 -4.25 -66.23 -16.84
CA GLY A 293 -5.60 -66.79 -16.69
C GLY A 293 -5.51 -68.23 -16.17
N VAL A 294 -6.33 -68.53 -15.14
CA VAL A 294 -6.59 -69.86 -14.51
C VAL A 294 -5.48 -70.26 -13.51
N ARG A 295 -5.72 -70.58 -12.24
CA ARG A 295 -6.88 -71.15 -11.52
C ARG A 295 -6.80 -70.76 -10.05
#